data_AF-A0A1X1YBN3-F1
#
_entry.id   AF-A0A1X1YBN3-F1
#
_cell.length_a   1.000
_cell.length_b   1.000
_cell.length_c   1.000
_cell.angle_alpha   90.00
_cell.angle_beta   90.00
_cell.angle_gamma   90.00
#
_symmetry.space_group_name_H-M   'P 1'
#
loop_
_entity.id
_entity.type
_entity.pdbx_description
1 polymer ?
#
loop_
_entity_poly.entity_id
_entity_poly.type
_entity_poly.pdbx_seq_one_letter_code
_entity_poly.pdbx_strand_id
1 'polypeptide(L)'
;MFHDRHPDYECSMRLFVDGVEVSFTEFSIDPGAGYSWNDWLESRAHDIVQATPAVAAIIYRGALEESLYLDGRPDDIEQCERELAKAISLARQV
;
A
#
# COMPACT_ATOMS: atom_id res chain seq x y z
N MET A 1 -8.54 -16.53 -24.82
CA MET A 1 -9.52 -16.04 -23.83
C MET A 1 -8.70 -15.42 -22.72
N PHE A 2 -8.54 -14.10 -22.72
CA PHE A 2 -7.94 -13.44 -21.57
C PHE A 2 -8.96 -13.56 -20.44
N HIS A 3 -8.59 -14.19 -19.34
CA HIS A 3 -9.44 -14.21 -18.16
C HIS A 3 -9.50 -12.78 -17.64
N ASP A 4 -10.62 -12.11 -17.85
CA ASP A 4 -10.94 -10.87 -17.14
C ASP A 4 -11.08 -11.25 -15.66
N ARG A 5 -9.97 -11.13 -14.93
CA ARG A 5 -10.00 -11.19 -13.47
C ARG A 5 -10.77 -9.96 -13.02
N HIS A 6 -11.84 -10.15 -12.26
CA HIS A 6 -12.45 -9.04 -11.53
C HIS A 6 -11.35 -8.38 -10.70
N PRO A 7 -11.13 -7.06 -10.82
CA PRO A 7 -10.06 -6.37 -10.08
C PRO A 7 -10.20 -6.57 -8.57
N ASP A 8 -11.43 -6.76 -8.08
CA ASP A 8 -11.74 -6.93 -6.66
C ASP A 8 -11.74 -8.39 -6.16
N TYR A 9 -11.18 -9.34 -6.92
CA TYR A 9 -11.01 -10.70 -6.37
C TYR A 9 -9.92 -10.72 -5.30
N GLU A 10 -10.12 -11.57 -4.28
CA GLU A 10 -9.11 -11.85 -3.27
C GLU A 10 -7.81 -12.34 -3.93
N CYS A 11 -6.75 -11.52 -3.82
CA CYS A 11 -5.41 -11.92 -4.15
C CYS A 11 -4.83 -12.68 -2.95
N SER A 12 -4.89 -14.01 -2.98
CA SER A 12 -4.16 -14.84 -2.02
C SER A 12 -2.86 -15.34 -2.65
N MET A 13 -1.80 -15.33 -1.85
CA MET A 13 -0.47 -15.81 -2.25
C MET A 13 0.03 -16.89 -1.31
N ARG A 14 0.81 -17.83 -1.85
CA ARG A 14 1.57 -18.83 -1.10
C ARG A 14 3.04 -18.69 -1.47
N LEU A 15 3.90 -18.49 -0.48
CA LEU A 15 5.34 -18.32 -0.71
C LEU A 15 6.08 -19.61 -0.36
N PHE A 16 6.88 -20.09 -1.32
CA PHE A 16 7.77 -21.22 -1.12
C PHE A 16 9.22 -20.76 -1.31
N VAL A 17 10.07 -21.03 -0.33
CA VAL A 17 11.52 -20.80 -0.41
C VAL A 17 12.19 -22.17 -0.36
N ASP A 18 12.97 -22.48 -1.40
CA ASP A 18 13.64 -23.79 -1.56
C ASP A 18 12.69 -25.00 -1.45
N GLY A 19 11.46 -24.84 -1.95
CA GLY A 19 10.43 -25.88 -1.94
C GLY A 19 9.67 -26.05 -0.62
N VAL A 20 9.96 -25.22 0.39
CA VAL A 20 9.26 -25.21 1.68
C VAL A 20 8.34 -24.01 1.76
N GLU A 21 7.08 -24.23 2.15
CA GLU A 21 6.12 -23.14 2.39
C GLU A 21 6.53 -22.32 3.62
N VAL A 22 6.55 -20.99 3.46
CA VAL A 22 6.92 -20.05 4.53
C VAL A 22 5.80 -19.05 4.78
N SER A 23 5.61 -18.70 6.05
CA SER A 23 4.72 -17.60 6.42
C SER A 23 5.34 -16.27 6.03
N PHE A 24 4.52 -15.35 5.55
CA PHE A 24 4.92 -13.99 5.20
C PHE A 24 3.82 -13.01 5.57
N THR A 25 4.21 -11.75 5.74
CA THR A 25 3.28 -10.62 5.80
C THR A 25 3.27 -9.98 4.43
N GLU A 26 2.08 -9.84 3.85
CA GLU A 26 1.89 -9.17 2.58
C GLU A 26 1.63 -7.68 2.79
N PHE A 27 2.23 -6.84 1.95
CA PHE A 27 1.93 -5.43 1.86
C PHE A 27 1.68 -5.07 0.40
N SER A 28 0.51 -4.49 0.09
CA SER A 28 0.23 -4.00 -1.26
C SER A 28 0.82 -2.59 -1.44
N ILE A 29 1.47 -2.37 -2.58
CA ILE A 29 1.99 -1.05 -3.00
C ILE A 29 1.24 -0.49 -4.21
N ASP A 30 0.24 -1.21 -4.71
CA ASP A 30 -0.64 -0.76 -5.78
C ASP A 30 -2.04 -0.55 -5.19
N PRO A 31 -2.63 0.65 -5.31
CA PRO A 31 -4.01 0.88 -4.88
C PRO A 31 -5.02 0.06 -5.68
N GLY A 32 -4.74 -0.29 -6.93
CA GLY A 32 -5.78 -0.76 -7.82
C GLY A 32 -6.90 0.29 -7.97
N ALA A 33 -8.04 -0.12 -8.55
CA ALA A 33 -9.19 0.75 -8.71
C ALA A 33 -10.02 0.85 -7.42
N GLY A 34 -10.61 2.03 -7.16
CA GLY A 34 -11.62 2.20 -6.12
C GLY A 34 -11.12 2.69 -4.75
N TYR A 35 -9.84 3.06 -4.63
CA TYR A 35 -9.33 3.72 -3.43
C TYR A 35 -9.51 5.24 -3.50
N SER A 36 -10.00 5.83 -2.42
CA SER A 36 -9.76 7.25 -2.18
C SER A 36 -8.35 7.47 -1.67
N TRP A 37 -7.81 8.66 -1.88
CA TRP A 37 -6.50 9.05 -1.36
C TRP A 37 -6.42 8.90 0.17
N ASN A 38 -7.50 9.21 0.90
CA ASN A 38 -7.53 9.07 2.35
C ASN A 38 -7.47 7.59 2.78
N ASP A 39 -8.26 6.72 2.15
CA ASP A 39 -8.25 5.28 2.46
C ASP A 39 -6.88 4.66 2.16
N TRP A 40 -6.26 5.11 1.06
CA TRP A 40 -4.91 4.72 0.68
C TRP A 40 -3.88 5.13 1.74
N LEU A 41 -3.91 6.38 2.19
CA LEU A 41 -3.00 6.89 3.20
C LEU A 41 -3.15 6.17 4.55
N GLU A 42 -4.39 5.91 4.99
CA GLU A 42 -4.64 5.18 6.23
C GLU A 42 -4.07 3.75 6.16
N SER A 43 -4.31 3.05 5.06
CA SER A 43 -3.77 1.70 4.85
C SER A 43 -2.23 1.70 4.82
N ARG A 44 -1.61 2.61 4.07
CA ARG A 44 -0.14 2.68 3.97
C ARG A 44 0.52 3.15 5.26
N ALA A 45 -0.11 4.04 6.02
CA ALA A 45 0.37 4.46 7.33
C ALA A 45 0.43 3.28 8.29
N HIS A 46 -0.61 2.45 8.35
CA HIS A 46 -0.64 1.25 9.18
C HIS A 46 0.46 0.27 8.76
N ASP A 47 0.61 0.00 7.46
CA ASP A 47 1.64 -0.91 6.95
C ASP A 47 3.06 -0.43 7.28
N ILE A 48 3.33 0.88 7.13
CA ILE A 48 4.63 1.49 7.45
C ILE A 48 4.96 1.35 8.94
N VAL A 49 3.97 1.42 9.82
CA VAL A 49 4.17 1.25 11.27
C VAL A 49 4.49 -0.20 11.63
N GLN A 50 3.92 -1.17 10.92
CA GLN A 50 4.12 -2.60 11.20
C GLN A 50 5.34 -3.21 10.50
N ALA A 51 5.74 -2.64 9.36
CA ALA A 51 6.82 -3.16 8.54
C ALA A 51 8.20 -2.98 9.20
N THR A 52 9.15 -3.82 8.80
CA THR A 52 10.57 -3.59 9.13
C THR A 52 11.07 -2.30 8.47
N PRO A 53 12.13 -1.64 8.98
CA PRO A 53 12.59 -0.37 8.41
C PRO A 53 12.88 -0.40 6.91
N ALA A 54 13.45 -1.50 6.40
CA ALA A 54 13.73 -1.67 4.98
C ALA A 54 12.45 -1.77 4.14
N VAL A 55 11.44 -2.49 4.64
CA VAL A 55 10.14 -2.65 3.96
C VAL A 55 9.32 -1.37 4.05
N ALA A 56 9.30 -0.72 5.22
CA ALA A 56 8.64 0.57 5.43
C ALA A 56 9.12 1.64 4.45
N ALA A 57 10.42 1.69 4.14
CA ALA A 57 10.97 2.60 3.14
C ALA A 57 10.51 2.29 1.70
N ILE A 58 10.24 1.03 1.38
CA ILE A 58 9.67 0.64 0.08
C ILE A 58 8.21 1.07 0.02
N ILE A 59 7.42 0.77 1.05
CA ILE A 59 6.00 1.12 1.13
C ILE A 59 5.82 2.63 1.09
N TYR A 60 6.64 3.40 1.82
CA TYR A 60 6.60 4.86 1.80
C TYR A 60 6.80 5.43 0.40
N ARG A 61 7.77 4.90 -0.36
CA ARG A 61 7.99 5.36 -1.74
C ARG A 61 6.81 4.99 -2.65
N GLY A 62 6.34 3.75 -2.60
CA GLY A 62 5.20 3.29 -3.39
C GLY A 62 3.92 4.06 -3.08
N ALA A 63 3.70 4.44 -1.82
CA ALA A 63 2.53 5.24 -1.41
C ALA A 63 2.46 6.62 -2.08
N LEU A 64 3.59 7.16 -2.52
CA LEU A 64 3.71 8.48 -3.14
C LEU A 64 3.77 8.44 -4.67
N GLU A 65 3.95 7.24 -5.26
CA GLU A 65 3.95 7.08 -6.71
C GLU A 65 2.65 7.60 -7.32
N GLU A 66 2.75 8.14 -8.53
CA GLU A 66 1.58 8.60 -9.26
C GLU A 66 0.69 7.41 -9.62
N SER A 67 -0.60 7.50 -9.29
CA SER A 67 -1.60 6.51 -9.66
C SER A 67 -2.84 7.21 -10.20
N LEU A 68 -3.29 6.76 -11.38
CA LEU A 68 -4.52 7.21 -12.02
C LEU A 68 -5.78 6.67 -11.35
N TYR A 69 -5.62 5.77 -10.38
CA TYR A 69 -6.71 5.04 -9.74
C TYR A 69 -6.99 5.49 -8.30
N LEU A 70 -6.28 6.53 -7.83
CA LEU A 70 -6.48 7.13 -6.51
C LEU A 70 -7.35 8.38 -6.59
N ASP A 71 -8.60 8.24 -6.19
CA ASP A 71 -9.56 9.35 -6.21
C ASP A 71 -9.18 10.40 -5.17
N GLY A 72 -9.00 11.64 -5.62
CA GLY A 72 -8.68 12.77 -4.76
C GLY A 72 -7.20 12.87 -4.35
N ARG A 73 -6.30 12.13 -5.00
CA ARG A 73 -4.85 12.32 -4.81
C ARG A 73 -4.44 13.74 -5.25
N PRO A 74 -3.69 14.50 -4.44
CA PRO A 74 -3.13 15.77 -4.85
C PRO A 74 -2.14 15.64 -6.01
N ASP A 75 -2.09 16.66 -6.88
CA ASP A 75 -1.05 16.76 -7.92
C ASP A 75 0.31 17.18 -7.33
N ASP A 76 0.30 17.88 -6.18
CA ASP A 76 1.51 18.30 -5.48
C ASP A 76 2.10 17.15 -4.65
N ILE A 77 3.31 16.72 -5.02
CA ILE A 77 4.02 15.67 -4.31
C ILE A 77 4.36 16.08 -2.88
N GLU A 78 4.66 17.35 -2.61
CA GLU A 78 4.95 17.81 -1.26
C GLU A 78 3.69 17.74 -0.37
N GLN A 79 2.51 17.97 -0.95
CA GLN A 79 1.24 17.77 -0.26
C GLN A 79 1.03 16.30 0.07
N CYS A 80 1.27 15.40 -0.89
CA CYS A 80 1.17 13.96 -0.67
C CYS A 80 2.09 13.50 0.47
N GLU A 81 3.33 13.97 0.50
CA GLU A 81 4.31 13.68 1.56
C GLU A 81 3.84 14.15 2.94
N ARG A 82 3.33 15.38 3.03
CA ARG A 82 2.80 15.94 4.29
C ARG A 82 1.61 15.14 4.81
N GLU A 83 0.70 14.76 3.94
CA GLU A 83 -0.51 14.01 4.31
C GLU A 83 -0.18 12.58 4.73
N LEU A 84 0.74 11.89 4.03
CA LEU A 84 1.24 10.58 4.43
C LEU A 84 1.98 10.64 5.78
N ALA A 85 2.85 11.62 5.98
CA ALA A 85 3.56 11.80 7.25
C ALA A 85 2.58 12.03 8.41
N LYS A 86 1.50 12.79 8.18
CA LYS A 86 0.43 12.98 9.15
C LYS A 86 -0.30 11.67 9.46
N ALA A 87 -0.66 10.89 8.44
CA ALA A 87 -1.32 9.59 8.61
C ALA A 87 -0.43 8.62 9.41
N ILE A 88 0.87 8.54 9.12
CA ILE A 88 1.84 7.71 9.88
C ILE A 88 1.91 8.15 11.35
N SER A 89 1.94 9.46 11.61
CA SER A 89 1.96 9.99 12.98
C SER A 89 0.72 9.57 13.77
N LEU A 90 -0.46 9.64 13.13
CA LEU A 90 -1.73 9.20 13.72
C LEU A 90 -1.75 7.69 13.98
N ALA A 91 -1.29 6.87 13.02
CA ALA A 91 -1.27 5.42 13.14
C ALA A 91 -0.37 4.91 14.28
N ARG A 92 0.65 5.68 14.70
CA ARG A 92 1.51 5.35 15.86
C ARG A 92 0.87 5.62 17.22
N GLN A 93 -0.24 6.36 17.26
CA GLN A 93 -0.93 6.73 18.49
C GLN A 93 -2.05 5.75 18.88
N VAL A 94 -2.39 4.83 17.97
CA VAL A 94 -3.39 3.77 18.14
C VAL A 94 -2.70 2.49 18.54
#